data_AF-A0A2V9FMC6-F1
#
_entry.id   AF-A0A2V9FMC6-F1
#
_cell.length_a   1.000
_cell.length_b   1.000
_cell.length_c   1.000
_cell.angle_alpha   90.00
_cell.angle_beta   90.00
_cell.angle_gamma   90.00
#
_symmetry.space_group_name_H-M   'P 1'
#
loop_
_entity.id
_entity.type
_entity.pdbx_description
1 polymer ?
#
loop_
_entity_poly.entity_id
_entity_poly.type
_entity_poly.pdbx_seq_one_letter_code
_entity_poly.pdbx_strand_id
1 'polypeptide(L)'
;MNFKWPLFLLLVFGLLVAPPFVRAGAPQQKDYLSALEADKIRDAQTVNERIKLFLMFAEDRLKKFQYELEHPSSNRHGDMLNSLLNAYVGCVDDAADLIQLGLEKQENIRQGIDLMTSRTKEFLAVLGKLPTEGPERELYKDNLDDAIEGTRDAMNDAEKAKKKVAPPPVRRKN
;
A
#
# COMPACT_ATOMS: atom_id res chain seq x y z
N MET A 1 77.96 -7.43 -38.54
CA MET A 1 78.40 -8.36 -37.50
C MET A 1 77.17 -9.12 -37.03
N ASN A 2 77.11 -10.42 -37.28
CA ASN A 2 75.96 -11.31 -37.03
C ASN A 2 75.70 -11.49 -35.53
N PHE A 3 74.44 -11.50 -35.06
CA PHE A 3 73.93 -12.58 -34.18
C PHE A 3 72.43 -12.45 -33.77
N LYS A 4 71.67 -13.48 -34.17
CA LYS A 4 70.63 -14.26 -33.44
C LYS A 4 69.39 -13.61 -32.81
N TRP A 5 68.24 -14.03 -33.34
CA TRP A 5 66.97 -14.20 -32.62
C TRP A 5 67.02 -15.42 -31.69
N PRO A 6 66.26 -15.39 -30.59
CA PRO A 6 65.06 -16.24 -30.58
C PRO A 6 63.82 -15.60 -29.93
N LEU A 7 62.69 -15.83 -30.61
CA LEU A 7 61.41 -16.32 -30.09
C LEU A 7 61.15 -16.14 -28.58
N PHE A 8 60.26 -15.20 -28.22
CA PHE A 8 59.52 -15.25 -26.96
C PHE A 8 58.01 -15.27 -27.24
N LEU A 9 57.40 -16.37 -26.78
CA LEU A 9 55.99 -16.66 -26.64
C LEU A 9 55.42 -15.93 -25.40
N LEU A 10 54.07 -15.84 -25.35
CA LEU A 10 53.20 -15.47 -24.20
C LEU A 10 52.97 -13.96 -24.05
N LEU A 11 51.78 -13.43 -23.76
CA LEU A 11 50.47 -13.97 -23.38
C LEU A 11 49.48 -12.81 -23.60
N VAL A 12 48.46 -12.96 -24.44
CA VAL A 12 47.38 -11.98 -24.56
C VAL A 12 46.41 -12.21 -23.40
N PHE A 13 46.44 -11.34 -22.39
CA PHE A 13 45.48 -11.37 -21.28
C PHE A 13 44.27 -10.51 -21.68
N GLY A 14 43.21 -11.15 -22.14
CA GLY A 14 41.92 -10.50 -22.38
C GLY A 14 41.23 -10.22 -21.05
N LEU A 15 41.21 -8.95 -20.61
CA LEU A 15 40.36 -8.52 -19.51
C LEU A 15 38.90 -8.45 -19.99
N LEU A 16 38.14 -9.50 -19.70
CA LEU A 16 36.67 -9.49 -19.74
C LEU A 16 36.17 -8.68 -18.54
N VAL A 17 35.85 -7.42 -18.75
CA VAL A 17 35.12 -6.60 -17.78
C VAL A 17 33.65 -7.04 -17.83
N ALA A 18 33.26 -7.90 -16.90
CA ALA A 18 31.85 -8.24 -16.68
C ALA A 18 31.13 -7.02 -16.08
N PRO A 19 29.97 -6.61 -16.61
CA PRO A 19 29.19 -5.53 -16.00
C PRO A 19 28.67 -5.99 -14.63
N PRO A 20 28.64 -5.12 -13.60
CA PRO A 20 28.03 -5.45 -12.33
C PRO A 20 26.54 -5.68 -12.56
N PHE A 21 26.08 -6.88 -12.24
CA PHE A 21 24.66 -7.18 -12.10
C PHE A 21 24.10 -6.25 -11.00
N VAL A 22 23.42 -5.20 -11.42
CA VAL A 22 22.58 -4.39 -10.53
C VAL A 22 21.47 -5.33 -10.06
N ARG A 23 21.60 -5.87 -8.85
CA ARG A 23 20.48 -6.53 -8.19
C ARG A 23 19.41 -5.48 -8.00
N ALA A 24 18.35 -5.55 -8.81
CA ALA A 24 17.10 -4.85 -8.50
C ALA A 24 16.70 -5.29 -7.08
N GLY A 25 16.76 -4.38 -6.12
CA GLY A 25 16.36 -4.65 -4.75
C GLY A 25 14.93 -5.18 -4.75
N ALA A 26 14.69 -6.28 -4.03
CA ALA A 26 13.32 -6.71 -3.78
C ALA A 26 12.57 -5.53 -3.15
N PRO A 27 11.33 -5.23 -3.58
CA PRO A 27 10.54 -4.19 -2.94
C PRO A 27 10.49 -4.45 -1.44
N GLN A 28 10.80 -3.43 -0.64
CA GLN A 28 10.80 -3.52 0.82
C GLN A 28 9.43 -4.01 1.26
N GLN A 29 9.40 -5.18 1.91
CA GLN A 29 8.16 -5.74 2.43
C GLN A 29 7.62 -4.78 3.49
N LYS A 30 6.35 -4.40 3.35
CA LYS A 30 5.70 -3.51 4.30
C LYS A 30 5.36 -4.30 5.56
N ASP A 31 5.74 -3.77 6.71
CA ASP A 31 5.65 -4.51 7.99
C ASP A 31 4.21 -4.87 8.39
N TYR A 32 3.20 -4.20 7.83
CA TYR A 32 1.77 -4.47 8.08
C TYR A 32 1.11 -5.47 7.10
N LEU A 33 1.86 -5.94 6.10
CA LEU A 33 1.41 -6.98 5.19
C LEU A 33 2.08 -8.31 5.56
N SER A 34 1.27 -9.36 5.64
CA SER A 34 1.82 -10.71 5.60
C SER A 34 2.47 -10.99 4.23
N ALA A 35 3.38 -11.96 4.19
CA ALA A 35 4.04 -12.35 2.95
C ALA A 35 3.02 -12.73 1.85
N LEU A 36 1.97 -13.46 2.21
CA LEU A 36 0.91 -13.86 1.26
C LEU A 36 0.11 -12.67 0.72
N GLU A 37 -0.10 -11.63 1.53
CA GLU A 37 -0.81 -10.43 1.09
C GLU A 37 0.06 -9.58 0.17
N ALA A 38 1.34 -9.45 0.51
CA ALA A 38 2.33 -8.80 -0.35
C ALA A 38 2.44 -9.52 -1.70
N ASP A 39 2.44 -10.85 -1.71
CA ASP A 39 2.44 -11.65 -2.94
C ASP A 39 1.18 -11.38 -3.77
N LYS A 40 -0.02 -11.35 -3.16
CA LYS A 40 -1.27 -11.00 -3.88
C LYS A 40 -1.21 -9.63 -4.54
N ILE A 41 -0.64 -8.62 -3.86
CA ILE A 41 -0.49 -7.27 -4.41
C ILE A 41 0.50 -7.27 -5.57
N ARG A 42 1.61 -8.00 -5.45
CA ARG A 42 2.62 -8.12 -6.51
C ARG A 42 2.02 -8.79 -7.76
N ASP A 43 1.21 -9.82 -7.56
CA ASP A 43 0.63 -10.63 -8.63
C ASP A 43 -0.58 -9.96 -9.30
N ALA A 44 -1.15 -8.90 -8.69
CA ALA A 44 -2.21 -8.10 -9.27
C ALA A 44 -1.75 -7.33 -10.52
N GLN A 45 -2.54 -7.44 -11.58
CA GLN A 45 -2.20 -6.98 -12.93
C GLN A 45 -2.55 -5.51 -13.15
N THR A 46 -3.51 -4.98 -12.39
CA THR A 46 -3.99 -3.59 -12.54
C THR A 46 -3.89 -2.80 -11.25
N VAL A 47 -3.77 -1.48 -11.36
CA VAL A 47 -3.82 -0.58 -10.20
C VAL A 47 -5.17 -0.69 -9.47
N ASN A 48 -6.28 -0.88 -10.19
CA ASN A 48 -7.60 -1.11 -9.57
C ASN A 48 -7.62 -2.37 -8.70
N GLU A 49 -7.01 -3.47 -9.15
CA GLU A 49 -6.89 -4.70 -8.36
C GLU A 49 -6.05 -4.50 -7.11
N ARG A 50 -4.94 -3.77 -7.22
CA ARG A 50 -4.08 -3.44 -6.06
C ARG A 50 -4.81 -2.59 -5.04
N ILE A 51 -5.51 -1.53 -5.47
CA ILE A 51 -6.36 -0.70 -4.60
C ILE A 51 -7.39 -1.57 -3.89
N LYS A 52 -8.08 -2.46 -4.63
CA LYS A 52 -9.06 -3.37 -4.04
C LYS A 52 -8.44 -4.27 -2.97
N LEU A 53 -7.27 -4.84 -3.22
CA LEU A 53 -6.59 -5.73 -2.27
C LEU A 53 -6.23 -4.98 -0.98
N PHE A 54 -5.64 -3.80 -1.08
CA PHE A 54 -5.35 -2.97 0.08
C PHE A 54 -6.59 -2.65 0.90
N LEU A 55 -7.71 -2.29 0.25
CA LEU A 55 -8.96 -2.02 0.97
C LEU A 55 -9.57 -3.27 1.61
N MET A 56 -9.45 -4.44 0.99
CA MET A 56 -9.84 -5.71 1.62
C MET A 56 -9.00 -6.01 2.84
N PHE A 57 -7.69 -5.77 2.75
CA PHE A 57 -6.78 -5.97 3.86
C PHE A 57 -7.10 -5.01 5.01
N ALA A 58 -7.31 -3.72 4.74
CA ALA A 58 -7.78 -2.75 5.73
C ALA A 58 -9.06 -3.23 6.44
N GLU A 59 -10.06 -3.69 5.68
CA GLU A 59 -11.29 -4.23 6.23
C GLU A 59 -11.04 -5.43 7.18
N ASP A 60 -10.13 -6.35 6.82
CA ASP A 60 -9.78 -7.49 7.66
C ASP A 60 -9.12 -7.06 8.98
N ARG A 61 -8.26 -6.02 8.97
CA ARG A 61 -7.64 -5.48 10.20
C ARG A 61 -8.69 -4.85 11.09
N LEU A 62 -9.61 -4.08 10.51
CA LEU A 62 -10.67 -3.42 11.25
C LEU A 62 -11.66 -4.41 11.87
N LYS A 63 -11.96 -5.52 11.18
CA LYS A 63 -12.76 -6.63 11.74
C LYS A 63 -12.04 -7.33 12.89
N LYS A 64 -10.75 -7.61 12.73
CA LYS A 64 -9.93 -8.20 13.81
C LYS A 64 -9.82 -7.28 15.01
N PHE A 65 -9.73 -5.97 14.79
CA PHE A 65 -9.71 -4.97 15.85
C PHE A 65 -11.00 -5.01 16.68
N GLN A 66 -12.17 -4.98 16.02
CA GLN A 66 -13.47 -5.11 16.70
C GLN A 66 -13.59 -6.42 17.46
N TYR A 67 -13.12 -7.53 16.87
CA TYR A 67 -13.13 -8.83 17.54
C TYR A 67 -12.25 -8.84 18.79
N GLU A 68 -11.04 -8.26 18.71
CA GLU A 68 -10.11 -8.19 19.84
C GLU A 68 -10.65 -7.32 20.98
N LEU A 69 -11.37 -6.23 20.69
CA LEU A 69 -12.08 -5.43 21.71
C LEU A 69 -13.12 -6.26 22.46
N GLU A 70 -13.92 -7.04 21.75
CA GLU A 70 -14.96 -7.88 22.38
C GLU A 70 -14.37 -9.10 23.10
N HIS A 71 -13.20 -9.59 22.65
CA HIS A 71 -12.57 -10.81 23.12
C HIS A 71 -11.06 -10.62 23.33
N PRO A 72 -10.63 -9.94 24.40
CA PRO A 72 -9.22 -9.73 24.68
C PRO A 72 -8.44 -11.05 24.76
N SER A 73 -7.53 -11.26 23.81
CA SER A 73 -6.93 -12.57 23.57
C SER A 73 -5.61 -12.79 24.32
N SER A 74 -5.01 -11.73 24.89
CA SER A 74 -3.71 -11.81 25.54
C SER A 74 -3.45 -10.73 26.59
N ASN A 75 -2.40 -10.92 27.39
CA ASN A 75 -1.86 -9.88 28.28
C ASN A 75 -1.28 -8.66 27.52
N ARG A 76 -1.25 -8.69 26.18
CA ARG A 76 -0.77 -7.61 25.29
C ARG A 76 -1.90 -7.03 24.44
N HIS A 77 -3.11 -6.97 25.00
CA HIS A 77 -4.31 -6.49 24.33
C HIS A 77 -4.13 -5.10 23.69
N GLY A 78 -3.60 -4.12 24.44
CA GLY A 78 -3.34 -2.77 23.92
C GLY A 78 -2.36 -2.76 22.73
N ASP A 79 -1.27 -3.52 22.80
CA ASP A 79 -0.31 -3.61 21.69
C ASP A 79 -0.96 -4.19 20.42
N MET A 80 -1.81 -5.20 20.59
CA MET A 80 -2.54 -5.82 19.47
C MET A 80 -3.51 -4.82 18.83
N LEU A 81 -4.29 -4.10 19.63
CA LEU A 81 -5.22 -3.07 19.15
C LEU A 81 -4.49 -2.00 18.32
N ASN A 82 -3.39 -1.46 18.84
CA ASN A 82 -2.60 -0.44 18.15
C ASN A 82 -1.93 -0.98 16.88
N SER A 83 -1.42 -2.21 16.90
CA SER A 83 -0.85 -2.85 15.72
C SER A 83 -1.90 -3.04 14.61
N LEU A 84 -3.12 -3.43 14.96
CA LEU A 84 -4.22 -3.59 14.01
C LEU A 84 -4.64 -2.25 13.39
N LEU A 85 -4.73 -1.18 14.19
CA LEU A 85 -5.04 0.17 13.67
C LEU A 85 -3.93 0.70 12.76
N ASN A 86 -2.66 0.57 13.15
CA ASN A 86 -1.54 0.99 12.31
C ASN A 86 -1.50 0.21 10.99
N ALA A 87 -1.77 -1.09 11.04
CA ALA A 87 -1.84 -1.92 9.84
C ALA A 87 -3.05 -1.57 8.95
N TYR A 88 -4.18 -1.18 9.55
CA TYR A 88 -5.33 -0.63 8.83
C TYR A 88 -4.95 0.66 8.10
N VAL A 89 -4.33 1.62 8.80
CA VAL A 89 -3.92 2.92 8.22
C VAL A 89 -2.96 2.72 7.06
N GLY A 90 -1.91 1.91 7.23
CA GLY A 90 -0.95 1.63 6.14
C GLY A 90 -1.61 1.02 4.90
N CYS A 91 -2.66 0.23 5.06
CA CYS A 91 -3.41 -0.29 3.91
C CYS A 91 -4.23 0.79 3.22
N VAL A 92 -4.86 1.70 3.97
CA VAL A 92 -5.66 2.81 3.41
C VAL A 92 -4.75 3.82 2.69
N ASP A 93 -3.62 4.17 3.28
CA ASP A 93 -2.64 5.10 2.71
C ASP A 93 -2.09 4.57 1.38
N ASP A 94 -1.72 3.30 1.33
CA ASP A 94 -1.26 2.67 0.09
C ASP A 94 -2.29 2.65 -1.03
N ALA A 95 -3.57 2.46 -0.67
CA ALA A 95 -4.65 2.55 -1.64
C ALA A 95 -4.78 3.97 -2.19
N ALA A 96 -4.61 5.00 -1.35
CA ALA A 96 -4.61 6.40 -1.75
C ALA A 96 -3.41 6.75 -2.64
N ASP A 97 -2.20 6.30 -2.28
CA ASP A 97 -0.98 6.50 -3.05
C ASP A 97 -1.09 5.89 -4.46
N LEU A 98 -1.71 4.71 -4.57
CA LEU A 98 -1.97 4.09 -5.86
C LEU A 98 -2.94 4.89 -6.73
N ILE A 99 -3.93 5.57 -6.13
CA ILE A 99 -4.80 6.49 -6.86
C ILE A 99 -3.98 7.66 -7.40
N GLN A 100 -3.14 8.28 -6.57
CA GLN A 100 -2.30 9.38 -7.01
C GLN A 100 -1.36 8.95 -8.15
N LEU A 101 -0.65 7.84 -7.97
CA LEU A 101 0.26 7.30 -8.98
C LEU A 101 -0.46 6.97 -10.29
N GLY A 102 -1.66 6.38 -10.20
CA GLY A 102 -2.47 6.07 -11.37
C GLY A 102 -2.95 7.32 -12.11
N LEU A 103 -3.27 8.42 -11.41
CA LEU A 103 -3.55 9.71 -12.05
C LEU A 103 -2.33 10.26 -12.78
N GLU A 104 -1.17 10.25 -12.12
CA GLU A 104 0.10 10.74 -12.71
C GLU A 104 0.48 9.97 -13.97
N LYS A 105 0.26 8.65 -13.97
CA LYS A 105 0.51 7.77 -15.11
C LYS A 105 -0.64 7.73 -16.13
N GLN A 106 -1.72 8.48 -15.91
CA GLN A 106 -2.92 8.49 -16.76
C GLN A 106 -3.54 7.08 -16.96
N GLU A 107 -3.44 6.24 -15.94
CA GLU A 107 -4.03 4.89 -15.95
C GLU A 107 -5.56 4.96 -15.74
N ASN A 108 -6.29 3.97 -16.28
CA ASN A 108 -7.72 3.86 -16.04
C ASN A 108 -8.01 3.33 -14.63
N ILE A 109 -8.04 4.23 -13.65
CA ILE A 109 -8.23 3.90 -12.22
C ILE A 109 -9.61 4.28 -11.66
N ARG A 110 -10.58 4.55 -12.53
CA ARG A 110 -11.91 5.04 -12.11
C ARG A 110 -12.59 4.07 -11.14
N GLN A 111 -12.48 2.77 -11.39
CA GLN A 111 -13.07 1.75 -10.52
C GLN A 111 -12.43 1.74 -9.14
N GLY A 112 -11.11 1.88 -9.05
CA GLY A 112 -10.37 1.98 -7.80
C GLY A 112 -10.77 3.22 -7.00
N ILE A 113 -10.92 4.37 -7.66
CA ILE A 113 -11.39 5.61 -7.03
C ILE A 113 -12.82 5.46 -6.47
N ASP A 114 -13.73 4.88 -7.26
CA ASP A 114 -15.11 4.65 -6.83
C ASP A 114 -15.16 3.69 -5.63
N LEU A 115 -14.35 2.63 -5.65
CA LEU A 115 -14.24 1.69 -4.54
C LEU A 115 -13.65 2.34 -3.28
N MET A 116 -12.58 3.12 -3.42
CA MET A 116 -11.94 3.86 -2.32
C MET A 116 -12.97 4.76 -1.63
N THR A 117 -13.70 5.56 -2.41
CA THR A 117 -14.73 6.48 -1.88
C THR A 117 -15.82 5.74 -1.10
N SER A 118 -16.27 4.57 -1.59
CA SER A 118 -17.28 3.77 -0.90
C SER A 118 -16.74 3.16 0.39
N ARG A 119 -15.56 2.54 0.31
CA ARG A 119 -14.97 1.80 1.43
C ARG A 119 -14.52 2.70 2.56
N THR A 120 -13.89 3.84 2.27
CA THR A 120 -13.49 4.79 3.33
C THR A 120 -14.70 5.36 4.06
N LYS A 121 -15.83 5.59 3.38
CA LYS A 121 -17.09 5.98 4.02
C LYS A 121 -17.62 4.90 4.96
N GLU A 122 -17.57 3.63 4.54
CA GLU A 122 -17.93 2.48 5.38
C GLU A 122 -17.00 2.38 6.60
N PHE A 123 -15.69 2.53 6.40
CA PHE A 123 -14.70 2.46 7.47
C PHE A 123 -14.86 3.59 8.48
N LEU A 124 -15.08 4.84 8.03
CA LEU A 124 -15.37 5.97 8.93
C LEU A 124 -16.62 5.72 9.77
N ALA A 125 -17.65 5.10 9.19
CA ALA A 125 -18.85 4.74 9.93
C ALA A 125 -18.60 3.65 10.99
N VAL A 126 -17.61 2.78 10.79
CA VAL A 126 -17.18 1.77 11.78
C VAL A 126 -16.29 2.41 12.84
N LEU A 127 -15.23 3.13 12.43
CA LEU A 127 -14.30 3.79 13.34
C LEU A 127 -15.02 4.78 14.27
N GLY A 128 -15.98 5.54 13.75
CA GLY A 128 -16.78 6.49 14.53
C GLY A 128 -17.80 5.86 15.49
N LYS A 129 -17.99 4.53 15.45
CA LYS A 129 -18.83 3.79 16.42
C LYS A 129 -18.03 3.17 17.55
N LEU A 130 -16.71 3.21 17.47
CA LEU A 130 -15.86 2.68 18.54
C LEU A 130 -16.04 3.50 19.82
N PRO A 131 -15.84 2.90 21.01
CA PRO A 131 -16.00 3.60 22.28
C PRO A 131 -15.24 4.93 22.30
N THR A 132 -15.91 6.01 22.68
CA THR A 132 -15.33 7.37 22.71
C THR A 132 -14.71 7.72 24.06
N GLU A 133 -15.02 6.96 25.10
CA GLU A 133 -14.56 7.17 26.48
C GLU A 133 -14.37 5.82 27.19
N GLY A 134 -13.61 5.81 28.29
CA GLY A 134 -13.41 4.64 29.15
C GLY A 134 -11.95 4.18 29.23
N PRO A 135 -11.61 3.32 30.21
CA PRO A 135 -10.23 2.90 30.44
C PRO A 135 -9.64 2.08 29.29
N GLU A 136 -10.47 1.35 28.54
CA GLU A 136 -10.03 0.60 27.36
C GLU A 136 -9.68 1.53 26.19
N ARG A 137 -10.44 2.62 26.03
CA ARG A 137 -10.21 3.65 25.00
C ARG A 137 -8.80 4.22 25.08
N GLU A 138 -8.31 4.50 26.28
CA GLU A 138 -6.96 5.03 26.52
C GLU A 138 -5.85 4.15 25.91
N LEU A 139 -6.10 2.86 25.73
CA LEU A 139 -5.12 1.94 25.16
C LEU A 139 -4.84 2.20 23.68
N TYR A 140 -5.81 2.72 22.92
CA TYR A 140 -5.72 2.84 21.46
C TYR A 140 -6.12 4.22 20.94
N LYS A 141 -6.22 5.23 21.84
CA LYS A 141 -6.88 6.47 21.49
C LYS A 141 -6.24 7.26 20.36
N ASP A 142 -4.93 7.43 20.46
CA ASP A 142 -4.17 8.24 19.52
C ASP A 142 -4.19 7.58 18.13
N ASN A 143 -3.93 6.26 18.05
CA ASN A 143 -3.98 5.54 16.78
C ASN A 143 -5.38 5.50 16.15
N LEU A 144 -6.47 5.54 16.94
CA LEU A 144 -7.81 5.65 16.34
C LEU A 144 -8.04 7.02 15.75
N ASP A 145 -7.60 8.08 16.45
CA ASP A 145 -7.79 9.45 16.00
C ASP A 145 -7.02 9.65 14.69
N ASP A 146 -5.78 9.18 14.63
CA ASP A 146 -4.97 9.11 13.40
C ASP A 146 -5.67 8.29 12.30
N ALA A 147 -6.24 7.13 12.64
CA ALA A 147 -6.95 6.30 11.67
C ALA A 147 -8.21 6.98 11.11
N ILE A 148 -8.95 7.72 11.94
CA ILE A 148 -10.12 8.49 11.51
C ILE A 148 -9.70 9.65 10.62
N GLU A 149 -8.66 10.40 11.00
CA GLU A 149 -8.14 11.52 10.22
C GLU A 149 -7.59 11.04 8.87
N GLY A 150 -6.67 10.08 8.86
CA GLY A 150 -6.08 9.51 7.65
C GLY A 150 -7.14 8.93 6.71
N THR A 151 -8.15 8.22 7.23
CA THR A 151 -9.25 7.70 6.40
C THR A 151 -10.09 8.82 5.80
N ARG A 152 -10.34 9.90 6.54
CA ARG A 152 -11.08 11.06 6.05
C ARG A 152 -10.31 11.78 4.95
N ASP A 153 -9.00 11.94 5.11
CA ASP A 153 -8.15 12.57 4.09
C ASP A 153 -8.06 11.72 2.83
N ALA A 154 -7.83 10.41 2.98
CA ALA A 154 -7.82 9.47 1.87
C ALA A 154 -9.17 9.44 1.11
N MET A 155 -10.30 9.54 1.82
CA MET A 155 -11.63 9.70 1.20
C MET A 155 -11.75 11.00 0.42
N ASN A 156 -11.36 12.12 1.03
CA ASN A 156 -11.43 13.44 0.40
C ASN A 156 -10.56 13.50 -0.86
N ASP A 157 -9.39 12.88 -0.83
CA ASP A 157 -8.49 12.83 -1.98
C ASP A 157 -9.01 11.92 -3.09
N ALA A 158 -9.64 10.79 -2.74
CA ALA A 158 -10.37 9.98 -3.72
C ALA A 158 -11.53 10.75 -4.36
N GLU A 159 -12.30 11.54 -3.59
CA GLU A 159 -13.37 12.38 -4.14
C GLU A 159 -12.84 13.48 -5.07
N LYS A 160 -11.70 14.10 -4.72
CA LYS A 160 -11.02 15.05 -5.62
C LYS A 160 -10.55 14.35 -6.89
N ALA A 161 -9.95 13.16 -6.78
CA ALA A 161 -9.50 12.34 -7.91
C ALA A 161 -10.67 11.97 -8.83
N LYS A 162 -11.83 11.62 -8.27
CA LYS A 162 -13.05 11.27 -9.01
C LYS A 162 -13.50 12.39 -9.95
N LYS A 163 -13.37 13.65 -9.53
CA LYS A 163 -13.68 14.82 -10.37
C LYS A 163 -12.72 14.97 -11.54
N LYS A 164 -11.45 14.59 -11.37
CA LYS A 164 -10.43 14.65 -12.44
C LYS A 164 -10.62 13.58 -13.51
N VAL A 165 -11.17 12.42 -13.14
CA VAL A 165 -11.42 11.29 -14.06
C VAL A 165 -12.86 11.20 -14.55
N ALA A 166 -13.68 12.23 -14.30
CA ALA A 166 -15.07 12.25 -14.71
C ALA A 166 -15.20 12.19 -16.23
N PRO A 167 -16.14 11.38 -16.78
CA PRO A 167 -16.33 11.29 -18.21
C PRO A 167 -16.81 12.66 -18.76
N PRO A 168 -16.50 12.99 -20.02
CA PRO A 168 -16.95 14.24 -20.62
C PRO A 168 -18.47 14.40 -20.51
N PRO A 169 -18.98 15.63 -20.27
CA PRO A 169 -20.42 15.85 -20.19
C PRO A 169 -21.09 15.42 -21.50
N VAL A 170 -22.11 14.57 -21.39
CA VAL A 170 -22.90 14.13 -22.55
C VAL A 170 -23.60 15.35 -23.13
N ARG A 171 -23.17 15.82 -24.31
CA ARG A 171 -23.91 16.82 -25.07
C ARG A 171 -25.27 16.22 -25.42
N ARG A 172 -26.34 16.70 -24.78
CA ARG A 172 -27.70 16.42 -25.22
C ARG A 172 -27.86 17.04 -26.61
N LYS A 173 -28.25 16.24 -27.59
CA LYS A 173 -28.72 16.76 -28.89
C LYS A 173 -30.05 17.47 -28.62
N ASN A 174 -30.10 18.76 -28.92
CA ASN A 174 -31.33 19.54 -28.96
C ASN A 174 -32.18 19.12 -30.15
#